data_AF-A0A7V2ZG73-F1
#
_entry.id   AF-A0A7V2ZG73-F1
#
_cell.length_a   1.000
_cell.length_b   1.000
_cell.length_c   1.000
_cell.angle_alpha   90.00
_cell.angle_beta   90.00
_cell.angle_gamma   90.00
#
_symmetry.space_group_name_H-M   'P 1'
#
loop_
_entity.id
_entity.type
_entity.pdbx_description
1 polymer ?
#
loop_
_entity_poly.entity_id
_entity_poly.type
_entity_poly.pdbx_seq_one_letter_code
_entity_poly.pdbx_strand_id
1 'polypeptide(L)'
;LLSGFIDNIPFFATMIPVAKIVSLQTNMSLELLLFGLLIGCTLGGNITPTGASANIVGWGMLKKEGYNATFLDFIKIGLPFTIAAVLPAYVFIWFIWR
;
A
#
# COMPACT_ATOMS: atom_id res chain seq x y z
N LEU A 1 -11.54 9.08 16.62
CA LEU A 1 -10.43 8.50 17.41
C LEU A 1 -10.02 7.11 16.92
N LEU A 2 -10.94 6.27 16.42
CA LEU A 2 -10.61 4.98 15.77
C LEU A 2 -10.65 5.00 14.23
N SER A 3 -10.89 6.15 13.60
CA SER A 3 -11.16 6.27 12.15
C SER A 3 -9.91 6.47 11.27
N GLY A 4 -8.71 6.26 11.81
CA GLY A 4 -7.43 6.38 11.07
C GLY A 4 -6.50 5.18 11.27
N PHE A 5 -7.01 4.07 11.82
CA PHE A 5 -6.24 2.90 12.28
C PHE A 5 -6.54 1.62 11.50
N ILE A 6 -7.23 1.71 10.36
CA ILE A 6 -7.20 0.61 9.39
C ILE A 6 -5.89 0.77 8.63
N ASP A 7 -4.85 0.39 9.35
CA ASP A 7 -3.45 0.47 8.97
C ASP A 7 -3.16 -0.62 7.93
N ASN A 8 -2.01 -0.50 7.26
CA ASN A 8 -1.52 -1.56 6.38
C ASN A 8 -1.19 -2.85 7.18
N ILE A 9 -1.06 -2.72 8.51
CA ILE A 9 -0.71 -3.78 9.46
C ILE A 9 -1.87 -4.75 9.73
N PRO A 10 -3.09 -4.33 10.15
CA PRO A 10 -4.24 -5.23 10.23
C PRO A 10 -4.52 -5.95 8.90
N PHE A 11 -4.46 -5.23 7.77
CA PHE A 11 -4.65 -5.85 6.46
C PHE A 11 -3.58 -6.93 6.20
N PHE A 12 -2.30 -6.61 6.38
CA PHE A 12 -1.21 -7.58 6.26
C PHE A 12 -1.44 -8.81 7.15
N ALA A 13 -1.75 -8.61 8.43
CA ALA A 13 -1.99 -9.70 9.38
C ALA A 13 -3.14 -10.62 8.94
N THR A 14 -4.24 -10.05 8.43
CA THR A 14 -5.37 -10.84 7.92
C THR A 14 -5.06 -11.60 6.63
N MET A 15 -4.06 -11.15 5.86
CA MET A 15 -3.65 -11.78 4.60
C MET A 15 -2.54 -12.82 4.77
N ILE A 16 -1.89 -12.92 5.93
CA ILE A 16 -0.90 -13.97 6.23
C ILE A 16 -1.48 -15.38 6.00
N PRO A 17 -2.68 -15.74 6.49
CA PRO A 17 -3.28 -17.05 6.23
C PRO A 17 -3.51 -17.30 4.74
N VAL A 18 -3.93 -16.28 3.99
CA VAL A 18 -4.13 -16.37 2.54
C VAL A 18 -2.81 -16.62 1.83
N ALA A 19 -1.74 -15.90 2.19
CA ALA A 19 -0.41 -16.12 1.65
C ALA A 19 0.11 -17.53 1.93
N LYS A 20 -0.19 -18.10 3.11
CA LYS A 20 0.13 -19.51 3.44
C LYS A 20 -0.60 -20.49 2.53
N ILE A 21 -1.89 -20.29 2.29
CA ILE A 21 -2.68 -21.14 1.39
C ILE A 21 -2.12 -21.08 -0.03
N VAL A 22 -1.84 -19.87 -0.54
CA VAL A 22 -1.28 -19.68 -1.89
C VAL A 22 0.10 -20.34 -2.00
N SER A 23 0.98 -20.13 -1.02
CA SER A 23 2.31 -20.76 -0.96
C SER A 23 2.23 -22.28 -1.09
N LEU A 24 1.33 -22.93 -0.34
CA LEU A 24 1.14 -24.38 -0.39
C LEU A 24 0.57 -24.86 -1.73
N GLN A 25 -0.35 -24.11 -2.34
CA GLN A 25 -1.00 -24.48 -3.59
C GLN A 25 -0.11 -24.28 -4.83
N THR A 26 0.72 -23.24 -4.82
CA THR A 26 1.60 -22.89 -5.95
C THR A 26 3.03 -23.40 -5.77
N ASN A 27 3.35 -24.02 -4.63
CA ASN A 27 4.69 -24.42 -4.23
C ASN A 27 5.70 -23.23 -4.30
N MET A 28 5.22 -22.02 -4.02
CA MET A 28 6.05 -20.81 -3.94
C MET A 28 6.49 -20.55 -2.51
N SER A 29 7.66 -19.91 -2.34
CA SER A 29 8.14 -19.44 -1.03
C SER A 29 7.09 -18.53 -0.37
N LEU A 30 6.76 -18.84 0.88
CA LEU A 30 5.85 -18.01 1.68
C LEU A 30 6.48 -16.63 1.92
N GLU A 31 7.79 -16.59 2.16
CA GLU A 31 8.55 -15.36 2.36
C GLU A 31 8.41 -14.43 1.15
N LEU A 32 8.57 -14.95 -0.06
CA LEU A 32 8.38 -14.18 -1.29
C LEU A 32 6.97 -13.55 -1.37
N LEU A 33 5.93 -14.34 -1.07
CA LEU A 33 4.56 -13.85 -1.07
C LEU A 33 4.33 -12.80 0.02
N LEU A 34 4.90 -12.98 1.21
CA LEU A 34 4.81 -12.02 2.31
C LEU A 34 5.55 -10.72 2.00
N PHE A 35 6.72 -10.77 1.37
CA PHE A 35 7.43 -9.56 0.95
C PHE A 35 6.66 -8.80 -0.14
N GLY A 36 6.10 -9.51 -1.12
CA GLY A 36 5.22 -8.91 -2.12
C GLY A 36 3.98 -8.26 -1.50
N LEU A 37 3.34 -8.96 -0.57
CA LEU A 37 2.19 -8.46 0.19
C LEU A 37 2.54 -7.22 1.02
N LEU A 38 3.71 -7.23 1.68
CA LEU A 38 4.18 -6.12 2.50
C LEU A 38 4.44 -4.87 1.66
N ILE A 39 5.09 -5.00 0.50
CA ILE A 39 5.28 -3.90 -0.45
C ILE A 39 3.92 -3.38 -0.94
N GLY A 40 3.03 -4.28 -1.34
CA GLY A 40 1.72 -3.93 -1.87
C GLY A 40 0.85 -3.19 -0.86
N CYS A 41 0.75 -3.69 0.38
CA CYS A 41 -0.07 -3.04 1.40
C CYS A 41 0.57 -1.71 1.86
N THR A 42 1.87 -1.66 2.08
CA THR A 42 2.51 -0.45 2.63
C THR A 42 2.68 0.68 1.62
N LEU A 43 3.05 0.37 0.37
CA LEU A 43 3.26 1.40 -0.65
C LEU A 43 2.00 1.69 -1.46
N GLY A 44 1.16 0.67 -1.70
CA GLY A 44 -0.09 0.80 -2.47
C GLY A 44 -1.12 1.74 -1.83
N GLY A 45 -1.12 1.85 -0.48
CA GLY A 45 -2.00 2.77 0.26
C GLY A 45 -1.79 4.25 -0.10
N ASN A 46 -0.66 4.60 -0.72
CA ASN A 46 -0.35 5.98 -1.10
C ASN A 46 -1.15 6.52 -2.30
N ILE A 47 -1.86 5.66 -3.04
CA ILE A 47 -2.61 6.07 -4.23
C ILE A 47 -3.85 6.88 -3.84
N THR A 48 -4.44 6.62 -2.68
CA THR A 48 -5.72 7.23 -2.29
C THR A 48 -5.59 8.07 -1.02
N PRO A 49 -6.43 9.13 -0.86
CA PRO A 49 -6.49 9.89 0.38
C PRO A 49 -6.75 9.01 1.60
N THR A 50 -7.54 7.94 1.46
CA THR A 50 -7.96 7.07 2.56
C THR A 50 -7.02 5.90 2.85
N GLY A 51 -6.03 5.66 2.00
CA GLY A 51 -5.16 4.49 2.13
C GLY A 51 -4.08 4.61 3.22
N ALA A 52 -3.84 5.82 3.74
CA ALA A 52 -2.97 6.04 4.90
C ALA A 52 -3.50 7.21 5.76
N SER A 53 -3.26 7.16 7.06
CA SER A 53 -3.66 8.22 7.99
C SER A 53 -3.05 9.58 7.63
N ALA A 54 -1.77 9.59 7.21
CA ALA A 54 -1.07 10.78 6.75
C ALA A 54 -1.75 11.41 5.52
N ASN A 55 -2.27 10.59 4.59
CA ASN A 55 -2.95 11.06 3.38
C ASN A 55 -4.27 11.77 3.72
N ILE A 56 -5.07 11.19 4.62
CA ILE A 56 -6.34 11.79 5.07
C ILE A 56 -6.07 13.13 5.77
N VAL A 57 -5.06 13.16 6.64
CA VAL A 57 -4.69 14.37 7.38
C VAL A 57 -4.22 15.47 6.42
N GLY A 58 -3.29 15.16 5.51
CA GLY A 58 -2.80 16.12 4.51
C GLY A 58 -3.91 16.62 3.58
N TRP A 59 -4.78 15.74 3.11
CA TRP A 59 -5.93 16.12 2.29
C TRP A 59 -6.94 16.99 3.06
N GLY A 60 -7.15 16.71 4.35
CA GLY A 60 -7.96 17.53 5.24
C GLY A 60 -7.37 18.93 5.46
N MET A 61 -6.04 19.04 5.59
CA MET A 61 -5.35 20.32 5.69
C MET A 61 -5.51 21.16 4.41
N LEU A 62 -5.36 20.56 3.22
CA LEU A 62 -5.60 21.24 1.95
C LEU A 62 -7.02 21.83 1.87
N LYS A 63 -8.04 21.05 2.25
CA LYS A 63 -9.42 21.53 2.30
C LYS A 63 -9.63 22.66 3.30
N LYS A 64 -8.97 22.59 4.46
CA LYS A 64 -9.04 23.63 5.49
C LYS A 64 -8.48 24.97 5.01
N GLU A 65 -7.42 24.94 4.20
CA GLU A 65 -6.80 26.13 3.58
C GLU A 65 -7.58 26.64 2.35
N GLY A 66 -8.74 26.04 2.03
CA GLY A 66 -9.61 26.46 0.92
C GLY A 66 -9.28 25.84 -0.43
N TYR A 67 -8.35 24.86 -0.51
CA TYR A 67 -8.09 24.13 -1.74
C TYR A 67 -9.17 23.06 -1.99
N ASN A 68 -9.80 23.13 -3.16
CA ASN A 68 -10.78 22.14 -3.62
C ASN A 68 -10.11 20.90 -4.24
N ALA A 69 -9.18 20.27 -3.52
CA ALA A 69 -8.54 19.05 -3.98
C ALA A 69 -9.57 17.90 -4.02
N THR A 70 -9.84 17.36 -5.21
CA THR A 70 -10.75 16.22 -5.37
C THR A 70 -10.02 14.91 -5.07
N PHE A 71 -10.79 13.83 -4.90
CA PHE A 71 -10.24 12.48 -4.76
C PHE A 71 -9.40 12.06 -5.98
N LEU A 72 -9.85 12.45 -7.18
CA LEU A 72 -9.14 12.16 -8.43
C LEU A 72 -7.83 12.94 -8.54
N ASP A 73 -7.76 14.16 -8.03
CA ASP A 73 -6.52 14.93 -8.02
C ASP A 73 -5.46 14.24 -7.16
N PHE A 74 -5.87 13.71 -6.00
CA PHE A 74 -4.99 12.93 -5.16
C PHE A 74 -4.48 11.68 -5.87
N ILE A 75 -5.36 10.91 -6.53
CA ILE A 75 -4.95 9.71 -7.28
C ILE A 75 -3.99 10.07 -8.42
N LYS A 76 -4.28 11.11 -9.20
CA LYS A 76 -3.43 11.52 -10.33
C LYS A 76 -2.01 11.86 -9.89
N ILE A 77 -1.86 12.45 -8.71
CA ILE A 77 -0.56 12.80 -8.14
C ILE A 77 0.07 11.58 -7.46
N GLY A 78 -0.67 10.87 -6.60
CA GLY A 78 -0.17 9.76 -5.79
C GLY A 78 0.19 8.51 -6.60
N LEU A 79 -0.47 8.27 -7.73
CA LEU A 79 -0.23 7.09 -8.56
C LEU A 79 1.21 7.05 -9.14
N PRO A 80 1.72 8.11 -9.81
CA PRO A 80 3.12 8.17 -10.24
C PRO A 80 4.13 7.92 -9.12
N PHE A 81 3.93 8.54 -7.95
CA PHE A 81 4.84 8.35 -6.81
C PHE A 81 4.78 6.93 -6.25
N THR A 82 3.58 6.35 -6.19
CA THR A 82 3.42 4.96 -5.74
C THR A 82 4.10 4.00 -6.70
N ILE A 83 3.94 4.20 -8.01
CA ILE A 83 4.62 3.39 -9.03
C ILE A 83 6.15 3.53 -8.89
N ALA A 84 6.64 4.75 -8.72
CA ALA A 84 8.07 5.01 -8.51
C ALA A 84 8.62 4.37 -7.23
N ALA A 85 7.80 4.14 -6.21
CA ALA A 85 8.19 3.45 -4.98
C ALA A 85 8.09 1.91 -5.10
N VAL A 86 7.03 1.40 -5.74
CA VAL A 86 6.76 -0.03 -5.89
C VAL A 86 7.70 -0.67 -6.92
N LEU A 87 8.00 0.00 -8.03
CA LEU A 87 8.82 -0.57 -9.11
C LEU A 87 10.23 -0.96 -8.63
N PRO A 88 11.01 -0.11 -7.94
CA PRO A 88 12.31 -0.51 -7.43
C PRO A 88 12.23 -1.66 -6.43
N ALA A 89 11.21 -1.68 -5.57
CA ALA A 89 11.01 -2.75 -4.59
C ALA A 89 10.69 -4.09 -5.26
N TYR A 90 9.85 -4.06 -6.31
CA TYR A 90 9.56 -5.22 -7.15
C TYR A 90 10.83 -5.73 -7.86
N VAL A 91 11.58 -4.82 -8.50
CA VAL A 91 12.84 -5.15 -9.20
C VAL A 91 13.85 -5.75 -8.22
N PHE A 92 13.96 -5.20 -7.01
CA PHE A 92 14.83 -5.72 -5.96
C PHE A 92 14.47 -7.16 -5.57
N ILE A 93 13.18 -7.44 -5.32
CA ILE A 93 12.71 -8.81 -5.04
C ILE A 93 13.04 -9.73 -6.21
N TRP A 94 12.77 -9.30 -7.45
CA TRP A 94 13.02 -10.11 -8.64
C TRP A 94 14.48 -10.54 -8.77
N PHE A 95 15.43 -9.65 -8.42
CA PHE A 95 16.86 -9.98 -8.48
C PHE A 95 17.34 -10.86 -7.33
N ILE A 96 16.78 -10.71 -6.13
CA ILE A 96 17.19 -11.49 -4.95
C ILE A 96 16.57 -12.88 -4.94
N TRP A 97 15.28 -12.99 -5.27
CA TRP A 97 14.51 -14.23 -5.17
C TRP A 97 14.56 -15.09 -6.44
N ARG A 98 15.68 -15.02 -7.15
CA ARG A 98 15.90 -15.71 -8.41
C ARG A 98 16.08 -17.22 -8.24
#